data_AF-A0A1Y1KQ74-F1
#
_entry.id   AF-A0A1Y1KQ74-F1
#
_cell.length_a   1.000
_cell.length_b   1.000
_cell.length_c   1.000
_cell.angle_alpha   90.00
_cell.angle_beta   90.00
_cell.angle_gamma   90.00
#
_symmetry.space_group_name_H-M   'P 1'
#
loop_
_entity.id
_entity.type
_entity.pdbx_description
1 polymer ?
#
loop_
_entity_poly.entity_id
_entity_poly.type
_entity_poly.pdbx_seq_one_letter_code
_entity_poly.pdbx_strand_id
1 'polypeptide(L)'
;MTLSIPENKRHNIKKLISHFGRKKQCKIREFSKLIETLISVCPAIRYSWLFTKIFEREKFLALQLNNNNFEGRITLTQDVHTDLQWWAKNISNGYNRLRDTEFKLEIFSDASKSGWGAVANNKTFHGFWNSKEKMHHINYLEL
;
A
#
# COMPACT_ATOMS: atom_id res chain seq x y z
N MET A 1 -2.45 0.22 -22.28
CA MET A 1 -1.26 1.06 -22.00
C MET A 1 -0.52 0.58 -20.74
N THR A 2 0.80 0.69 -20.63
CA THR A 2 1.58 0.29 -19.43
C THR A 2 2.40 1.44 -18.88
N LEU A 3 2.39 1.61 -17.55
CA LEU A 3 3.27 2.54 -16.85
C LEU A 3 4.49 1.77 -16.32
N SER A 4 5.68 2.28 -16.60
CA SER A 4 6.96 1.67 -16.20
C SER A 4 7.94 2.69 -15.65
N ILE A 5 8.85 2.24 -14.80
CA ILE A 5 9.90 3.06 -14.19
C ILE A 5 11.09 3.17 -15.16
N PRO A 6 11.72 4.35 -15.32
CA PRO A 6 12.98 4.49 -16.04
C PRO A 6 14.11 3.63 -15.44
N GLU A 7 14.96 3.03 -16.29
CA GLU A 7 16.00 2.07 -15.88
C GLU A 7 16.99 2.64 -14.86
N ASN A 8 17.41 3.90 -15.02
CA ASN A 8 18.27 4.59 -14.06
C ASN A 8 17.65 4.66 -12.65
N LYS A 9 16.34 4.93 -12.56
CA LYS A 9 15.59 4.98 -11.31
C LYS A 9 15.43 3.59 -10.71
N ARG A 10 15.21 2.55 -11.52
CA ARG A 10 15.20 1.15 -11.05
C ARG A 10 16.51 0.77 -10.38
N HIS A 11 17.65 1.09 -11.00
CA HIS A 11 18.97 0.79 -10.44
C HIS A 11 19.21 1.48 -9.10
N ASN A 12 18.86 2.77 -9.00
CA ASN A 12 19.00 3.54 -7.77
C ASN A 12 18.14 2.97 -6.63
N ILE A 13 16.88 2.62 -6.93
CA ILE A 13 15.97 2.03 -5.95
C ILE A 13 16.47 0.65 -5.51
N LYS A 14 16.97 -0.18 -6.45
CA LYS A 14 17.53 -1.50 -6.13
C LYS A 14 18.73 -1.42 -5.20
N LYS A 15 19.63 -0.45 -5.42
CA LYS A 15 20.75 -0.16 -4.50
C LYS A 15 20.24 0.24 -3.11
N LEU A 16 19.23 1.11 -3.06
CA LEU A 16 18.64 1.57 -1.80
C LEU A 16 18.00 0.39 -1.03
N ILE A 17 17.17 -0.42 -1.68
CA ILE A 17 16.56 -1.61 -1.07
C ILE A 17 17.63 -2.57 -0.55
N SER A 18 18.67 -2.82 -1.34
CA SER A 18 19.77 -3.73 -0.93
C SER A 18 20.54 -3.19 0.28
N HIS A 19 20.72 -1.86 0.37
CA HIS A 19 21.34 -1.21 1.52
C HIS A 19 20.51 -1.37 2.79
N PHE A 20 19.20 -1.12 2.73
CA PHE A 20 18.32 -1.30 3.90
C PHE A 20 18.08 -2.78 4.24
N GLY A 21 18.09 -3.68 3.25
CA GLY A 21 17.93 -5.11 3.48
C GLY A 21 19.02 -5.75 4.35
N ARG A 22 20.19 -5.10 4.49
CA ARG A 22 21.31 -5.55 5.36
C ARG A 22 21.32 -4.88 6.73
N LYS A 23 20.53 -3.83 6.93
CA LYS A 23 20.49 -3.07 8.19
C LYS A 23 19.54 -3.75 9.16
N LYS A 24 19.92 -3.82 10.43
CA LYS A 24 18.99 -4.15 11.53
C LYS A 24 18.28 -2.92 12.08
N GLN A 25 18.91 -1.75 11.94
CA GLN A 25 18.42 -0.49 12.48
C GLN A 25 18.89 0.68 11.61
N CYS A 26 18.10 1.74 11.54
CA CYS A 26 18.48 3.00 10.91
C CYS A 26 17.82 4.19 11.60
N LYS A 27 18.16 5.42 11.18
CA LYS A 27 17.39 6.60 11.58
C LYS A 27 16.01 6.58 10.92
N ILE A 28 15.00 7.08 11.61
CA ILE A 28 13.65 7.21 11.05
C ILE A 28 13.69 8.08 9.80
N ARG A 29 14.46 9.19 9.80
CA ARG A 29 14.67 10.04 8.61
C ARG A 29 15.18 9.26 7.39
N GLU A 30 16.13 8.34 7.59
CA GLU A 30 16.66 7.54 6.49
C GLU A 30 15.59 6.60 5.94
N PHE A 31 14.83 5.96 6.82
CA PHE A 31 13.75 5.06 6.43
C PHE A 31 12.61 5.79 5.71
N SER A 32 12.25 7.00 6.15
CA SER A 32 11.26 7.84 5.47
C SER A 32 11.65 8.14 4.03
N LYS A 33 12.94 8.46 3.78
CA LYS A 33 13.44 8.68 2.40
C LYS A 33 13.27 7.44 1.52
N LEU A 34 13.51 6.25 2.07
CA LEU A 34 13.25 4.98 1.36
C LEU A 34 11.76 4.86 1.02
N ILE A 35 10.89 5.05 2.01
CA ILE A 35 9.44 4.93 1.84
C ILE A 35 8.94 5.89 0.75
N GLU A 36 9.30 7.17 0.83
CA GLU A 36 8.92 8.19 -0.16
C GLU A 36 9.43 7.84 -1.56
N THR A 37 10.65 7.32 -1.66
CA THR A 37 11.21 6.87 -2.93
C THR A 37 10.37 5.74 -3.53
N LEU A 38 9.95 4.76 -2.73
CA LEU A 38 9.11 3.65 -3.16
C LEU A 38 7.70 4.12 -3.53
N ILE A 39 7.10 5.00 -2.73
CA ILE A 39 5.79 5.61 -3.00
C ILE A 39 5.79 6.34 -4.34
N SER A 40 6.87 7.05 -4.67
CA SER A 40 6.99 7.77 -5.95
C SER A 40 6.93 6.86 -7.18
N VAL A 41 7.16 5.56 -7.03
CA VAL A 41 7.10 4.57 -8.13
C VAL A 41 5.94 3.60 -8.01
N CYS A 42 5.13 3.70 -6.95
CA CYS A 42 4.00 2.81 -6.75
C CYS A 42 2.99 2.76 -7.91
N PRO A 43 2.64 3.89 -8.57
CA PRO A 43 1.73 3.83 -9.72
C PRO A 43 2.22 2.91 -10.85
N ALA A 44 3.54 2.75 -10.98
CA ALA A 44 4.20 2.00 -12.04
C ALA A 44 4.45 0.53 -11.71
N ILE A 45 4.19 0.06 -10.48
CA ILE A 45 4.38 -1.35 -10.10
C ILE A 45 3.09 -1.88 -9.50
N ARG A 46 2.53 -2.93 -10.11
CA ARG A 46 1.33 -3.58 -9.58
C ARG A 46 1.56 -4.09 -8.14
N TYR A 47 0.58 -3.86 -7.27
CA TYR A 47 0.56 -4.22 -5.84
C TYR A 47 1.58 -3.50 -4.94
N SER A 48 2.40 -2.60 -5.46
CA SER A 48 3.43 -1.91 -4.66
C SER A 48 2.88 -1.20 -3.42
N TRP A 49 1.68 -0.63 -3.51
CA TRP A 49 1.01 0.06 -2.39
C TRP A 49 0.79 -0.85 -1.18
N LEU A 50 0.56 -2.15 -1.41
CA LEU A 50 0.41 -3.14 -0.34
C LEU A 50 1.73 -3.30 0.41
N PHE A 51 2.82 -3.51 -0.34
CA PHE A 51 4.18 -3.72 0.16
C PHE A 51 4.88 -2.42 0.63
N THR A 52 4.12 -1.34 0.82
CA THR A 52 4.58 -0.12 1.54
C THR A 52 3.82 0.11 2.84
N LYS A 53 2.71 -0.60 3.08
CA LYS A 53 1.88 -0.39 4.28
C LYS A 53 2.61 -0.75 5.56
N ILE A 54 3.37 -1.85 5.56
CA ILE A 54 4.18 -2.24 6.72
C ILE A 54 5.22 -1.15 7.01
N PHE A 55 5.89 -0.61 5.99
CA PHE A 55 6.87 0.45 6.19
C PHE A 55 6.27 1.71 6.81
N GLU A 56 5.11 2.14 6.31
CA GLU A 56 4.38 3.30 6.86
C GLU A 56 3.97 3.07 8.32
N ARG A 57 3.47 1.87 8.65
CA ARG A 57 3.11 1.49 10.02
C ARG A 57 4.32 1.51 10.95
N GLU A 58 5.42 0.88 10.55
CA GLU A 58 6.64 0.80 11.36
C GLU A 58 7.27 2.18 11.57
N LYS A 59 7.27 3.04 10.54
CA LYS A 59 7.66 4.45 10.66
C LYS A 59 6.79 5.19 11.68
N PHE A 60 5.47 5.03 11.61
CA PHE A 60 4.53 5.67 12.53
C PHE A 60 4.77 5.24 13.98
N LEU A 61 4.88 3.93 14.24
CA LEU A 61 5.16 3.40 15.57
C LEU A 61 6.51 3.88 16.11
N ALA A 62 7.55 3.87 15.27
CA ALA A 62 8.87 4.38 15.66
C ALA A 62 8.84 5.88 15.99
N LEU A 63 8.08 6.69 15.25
CA LEU A 63 7.90 8.12 15.56
C LEU A 63 7.19 8.31 16.90
N GLN A 64 6.11 7.56 17.18
CA GLN A 64 5.44 7.63 18.48
C GLN A 64 6.39 7.31 19.63
N LEU A 65 7.22 6.28 19.48
CA LEU A 65 8.21 5.89 20.50
C LEU A 65 9.36 6.90 20.66
N ASN A 66 9.67 7.67 19.63
CA ASN A 66 10.75 8.66 19.64
C ASN A 66 10.24 10.11 19.78
N ASN A 67 9.03 10.33 20.30
CA ASN A 67 8.42 11.66 20.47
C ASN A 67 8.41 12.49 19.16
N ASN A 68 8.04 11.85 18.04
CA ASN A 68 8.05 12.41 16.69
C ASN A 68 9.43 12.91 16.20
N ASN A 69 10.52 12.50 16.84
CA ASN A 69 11.87 12.86 16.43
C ASN A 69 12.36 11.95 15.29
N PHE A 70 12.55 12.53 14.10
CA PHE A 70 13.08 11.83 12.93
C PHE A 70 14.57 11.44 13.05
N GLU A 71 15.31 12.03 13.99
CA GLU A 71 16.66 11.58 14.34
C GLU A 71 16.66 10.34 15.24
N GLY A 72 15.49 9.94 15.75
CA GLY A 72 15.28 8.69 16.46
C GLY A 72 15.59 7.47 15.60
N ARG A 73 15.74 6.31 16.26
CA ARG A 73 16.10 5.05 15.61
C ARG A 73 14.88 4.15 15.45
N ILE A 74 14.85 3.43 14.33
CA ILE A 74 13.87 2.38 14.01
C ILE A 74 14.58 1.05 13.79
N THR A 75 14.09 0.00 14.43
CA THR A 75 14.53 -1.38 14.21
C THR A 75 13.72 -1.97 13.06
N LEU A 76 14.41 -2.56 12.07
CA LEU A 76 13.75 -3.16 10.92
C LEU A 76 13.30 -4.58 11.29
N THR A 77 11.98 -4.79 11.34
CA THR A 77 11.38 -6.07 11.69
C THR A 77 11.50 -7.08 10.55
N GLN A 78 11.23 -8.36 10.85
CA GLN A 78 11.22 -9.40 9.81
C GLN A 78 10.18 -9.12 8.72
N ASP A 79 9.05 -8.50 9.06
CA ASP A 79 8.02 -8.09 8.11
C ASP A 79 8.54 -7.00 7.16
N VAL A 80 9.28 -6.01 7.69
CA VAL A 80 9.96 -5.02 6.85
C VAL A 80 10.94 -5.68 5.89
N HIS A 81 11.74 -6.64 6.37
CA HIS A 81 12.67 -7.37 5.50
C HIS A 81 11.95 -8.18 4.42
N THR A 82 10.80 -8.77 4.74
CA THR A 82 9.98 -9.55 3.81
C THR A 82 9.44 -8.66 2.68
N ASP A 83 8.92 -7.48 3.02
CA ASP A 83 8.46 -6.51 2.04
C ASP A 83 9.63 -5.94 1.21
N LEU A 84 10.79 -5.70 1.82
CA LEU A 84 12.00 -5.28 1.10
C LEU A 84 12.46 -6.33 0.08
N GLN A 85 12.36 -7.61 0.41
CA GLN A 85 12.66 -8.71 -0.52
C GLN A 85 11.64 -8.75 -1.67
N TRP A 86 10.37 -8.52 -1.39
CA TRP A 86 9.36 -8.39 -2.45
C TRP A 86 9.72 -7.24 -3.40
N TRP A 87 10.07 -6.07 -2.86
CA TRP A 87 10.52 -4.94 -3.66
C TRP A 87 11.77 -5.25 -4.49
N ALA A 88 12.76 -5.94 -3.91
CA ALA A 88 13.98 -6.34 -4.63
C ALA A 88 13.67 -7.26 -5.84
N LYS A 89 12.70 -8.18 -5.69
CA LYS A 89 12.26 -9.09 -6.75
C LYS A 89 11.48 -8.37 -7.85
N ASN A 90 10.67 -7.37 -7.50
CA ASN A 90 9.72 -6.74 -8.41
C ASN A 90 10.20 -5.41 -9.02
N ILE A 91 11.22 -4.75 -8.45
CA ILE A 91 11.66 -3.44 -8.95
C ILE A 91 12.25 -3.46 -10.36
N SER A 92 12.87 -4.58 -10.78
CA SER A 92 13.50 -4.69 -12.10
C SER A 92 12.47 -4.82 -13.22
N ASN A 93 11.50 -5.72 -13.06
CA ASN A 93 10.54 -6.07 -14.13
C ASN A 93 9.11 -5.60 -13.83
N GLY A 94 8.88 -4.96 -12.69
CA GLY A 94 7.58 -4.48 -12.28
C GLY A 94 7.05 -3.42 -13.26
N TYR A 95 5.80 -3.61 -13.66
CA TYR A 95 5.00 -2.67 -14.44
C TYR A 95 3.57 -2.68 -13.91
N ASN A 96 2.81 -1.63 -14.24
CA ASN A 96 1.38 -1.60 -14.01
C ASN A 96 0.66 -1.41 -15.35
N ARG A 97 -0.24 -2.33 -15.68
CA ARG A 97 -1.12 -2.17 -16.84
C ARG A 97 -2.24 -1.21 -16.45
N LEU A 98 -2.31 -0.10 -17.17
CA LEU A 98 -3.52 0.72 -17.16
C LEU A 98 -4.61 -0.11 -17.81
N ARG A 99 -5.71 -0.31 -17.09
CA ARG A 99 -6.87 -1.05 -17.61
C ARG A 99 -7.46 -0.20 -18.72
N ASP A 100 -7.37 -0.73 -19.93
CA ASP A 100 -7.98 -0.17 -21.13
C ASP A 100 -9.12 -1.10 -21.54
N THR A 101 -10.06 -1.29 -20.61
CA THR A 101 -11.17 -2.21 -20.79
C THR A 101 -12.43 -1.40 -21.01
N GLU A 102 -13.15 -1.71 -22.08
CA GLU A 102 -14.53 -1.28 -22.25
C GLU A 102 -15.38 -1.92 -21.15
N PHE A 103 -15.86 -1.10 -20.22
CA PHE A 103 -16.72 -1.57 -19.15
C PHE A 103 -18.10 -1.90 -19.73
N LYS A 104 -18.53 -3.16 -19.59
CA LYS A 104 -19.87 -3.59 -20.05
C LYS A 104 -20.99 -3.20 -19.09
N LEU A 105 -20.64 -2.92 -17.83
CA LEU A 105 -21.57 -2.60 -16.76
C LEU A 105 -20.85 -1.76 -15.71
N GLU A 106 -21.51 -0.70 -15.27
CA GLU A 106 -21.11 0.10 -14.12
C GLU A 106 -22.04 -0.21 -12.94
N ILE A 107 -21.45 -0.42 -11.77
CA ILE A 107 -22.18 -0.71 -10.54
C ILE A 107 -21.74 0.31 -9.49
N PHE A 108 -22.70 1.01 -8.92
CA PHE A 108 -22.52 1.89 -7.79
C PHE A 108 -22.92 1.13 -6.55
N SER A 109 -22.11 1.13 -5.51
CA SER A 109 -22.46 0.54 -4.22
C SER A 109 -22.11 1.51 -3.11
N ASP A 110 -22.91 1.47 -2.05
CA ASP A 110 -22.64 2.21 -0.82
C ASP A 110 -23.08 1.35 0.38
N ALA A 111 -22.40 1.54 1.50
CA ALA A 111 -22.64 0.81 2.72
C ALA A 111 -22.68 1.76 3.92
N SER A 112 -23.56 1.45 4.86
CA SER A 112 -23.69 2.16 6.13
C SER A 112 -23.71 1.16 7.28
N LYS A 113 -23.83 1.66 8.51
CA LYS A 113 -23.99 0.81 9.70
C LYS A 113 -25.33 0.07 9.76
N SER A 114 -26.34 0.48 8.99
CA SER A 114 -27.66 -0.18 9.01
C SER A 114 -27.81 -1.23 7.91
N GLY A 115 -27.19 -1.01 6.75
CA GLY A 115 -27.30 -1.85 5.58
C GLY A 115 -26.43 -1.39 4.42
N TRP A 116 -26.65 -1.98 3.26
CA TRP A 116 -25.93 -1.72 2.02
C TRP A 116 -26.90 -1.56 0.86
N GLY A 117 -26.44 -0.87 -0.19
CA GLY A 117 -27.16 -0.69 -1.43
C GLY A 117 -26.23 -0.80 -2.62
N ALA A 118 -26.78 -1.23 -3.75
CA ALA A 118 -26.11 -1.19 -5.03
C ALA A 118 -27.09 -0.83 -6.15
N VAL A 119 -26.62 -0.08 -7.14
CA VAL A 119 -27.37 0.28 -8.34
C VAL A 119 -26.54 -0.11 -9.56
N ALA A 120 -27.16 -0.82 -10.50
CA ALA A 120 -26.56 -1.19 -11.76
C ALA A 120 -27.58 -0.93 -12.87
N ASN A 121 -27.31 0.05 -13.74
CA ASN A 121 -28.28 0.59 -14.70
C ASN A 121 -29.59 1.00 -13.99
N ASN A 122 -30.73 0.41 -14.40
CA ASN A 122 -32.05 0.67 -13.84
C ASN A 122 -32.45 -0.35 -12.74
N LYS A 123 -31.50 -1.15 -12.23
CA LYS A 123 -31.76 -2.13 -11.15
C LYS A 123 -31.13 -1.66 -9.86
N THR A 124 -31.91 -1.74 -8.79
CA THR A 124 -31.49 -1.41 -7.43
C THR A 124 -31.54 -2.66 -6.56
N PHE A 125 -30.50 -2.85 -5.78
CA PHE A 125 -30.35 -3.91 -4.78
C PHE A 125 -30.07 -3.25 -3.44
N HIS A 126 -30.63 -3.77 -2.37
CA HIS A 126 -30.32 -3.32 -1.03
C HIS A 126 -30.55 -4.43 -0.01
N GLY A 127 -29.90 -4.31 1.14
CA GLY A 127 -30.03 -5.26 2.23
C GLY A 127 -29.73 -4.60 3.57
N PHE A 128 -30.27 -5.18 4.64
CA PHE A 128 -29.89 -4.81 5.99
C PHE A 128 -28.84 -5.77 6.52
N TRP A 129 -27.89 -5.23 7.26
CA TRP A 129 -26.96 -6.05 8.01
C TRP A 129 -27.71 -6.78 9.13
N ASN A 130 -27.29 -8.01 9.42
CA ASN A 130 -27.74 -8.67 10.63
C ASN A 130 -27.08 -8.07 11.88
N SER A 131 -27.57 -8.42 13.07
CA SER A 131 -27.09 -7.83 14.33
C SER A 131 -25.59 -8.04 14.59
N LYS A 132 -25.00 -9.12 14.07
CA LYS A 132 -23.56 -9.40 14.20
C LYS A 132 -22.76 -8.53 13.22
N GLU A 133 -23.22 -8.43 11.97
CA GLU A 133 -22.56 -7.67 10.91
C GLU A 133 -22.47 -6.17 11.23
N LYS A 134 -23.54 -5.57 11.78
CA LYS A 134 -23.56 -4.15 12.17
C LYS A 134 -22.43 -3.73 13.12
N MET A 135 -21.88 -4.70 13.87
CA MET A 135 -20.79 -4.47 14.82
C MET A 135 -19.43 -4.31 14.13
N HIS A 136 -19.27 -4.74 12.87
CA HIS A 136 -18.01 -4.58 12.13
C HIS A 136 -17.72 -3.12 11.79
N HIS A 137 -16.44 -2.78 11.66
CA HIS A 137 -16.00 -1.44 11.29
C HIS A 137 -16.54 -1.04 9.90
N ILE A 138 -16.75 0.27 9.64
CA ILE A 138 -17.35 0.72 8.37
C ILE A 138 -16.52 0.27 7.15
N ASN A 139 -15.19 0.40 7.21
CA ASN A 139 -14.30 -0.12 6.15
C ASN A 139 -14.46 -1.62 5.87
N TYR A 140 -14.94 -2.43 6.83
CA TYR A 140 -15.25 -3.84 6.57
C TYR A 140 -16.59 -3.98 5.84
N LEU A 141 -17.57 -3.15 6.19
CA LEU A 141 -18.91 -3.16 5.59
C LEU A 141 -18.93 -2.57 4.17
N GLU A 142 -17.95 -1.75 3.81
CA GLU A 142 -17.76 -1.17 2.48
C GLU A 142 -17.05 -2.10 1.48
N LEU A 143 -16.47 -3.22 1.94
CA LEU A 143 -15.74 -4.20 1.12
C LEU A 143 -16.66 -5.31 0.58
#